data_AF-A0A535Z734-F1
#
_entry.id   AF-A0A535Z734-F1
#
_cell.length_a   1.000
_cell.length_b   1.000
_cell.length_c   1.000
_cell.angle_alpha   90.00
_cell.angle_beta   90.00
_cell.angle_gamma   90.00
#
_symmetry.space_group_name_H-M   'P 1'
#
loop_
_entity.id
_entity.type
_entity.pdbx_description
1 polymer ?
#
loop_
_entity_poly.entity_id
_entity_poly.type
_entity_poly.pdbx_seq_one_letter_code
_entity_poly.pdbx_strand_id
1 'polypeptide(L)'
;MSEKRRDQPSARVKPKPKRSQVRSTSSKWWPYAIAGGVVVLVAAFVAVTQLGHSGSGGAAGAGLAVGSPVPTDSVPSSDGRTVSLNDFRGSKLVVYFYEGGG
;
A
#
# COMPACT_ATOMS: atom_id res chain seq x y z
N MET A 1 -5.73 83.80 -40.96
CA MET A 1 -4.67 82.78 -41.10
C MET A 1 -5.05 81.62 -40.22
N SER A 2 -5.56 80.55 -40.83
CA SER A 2 -6.10 79.36 -40.16
C SER A 2 -5.06 78.25 -40.22
N GLU A 3 -4.55 77.82 -39.08
CA GLU A 3 -3.65 76.67 -38.96
C GLU A 3 -4.20 75.80 -37.82
N LYS A 4 -5.11 74.87 -38.10
CA LYS A 4 -4.94 73.55 -38.72
C LYS A 4 -4.11 72.58 -37.85
N ARG A 5 -4.88 71.69 -37.21
CA ARG A 5 -4.56 70.32 -36.72
C ARG A 5 -3.46 70.21 -35.66
N ARG A 6 -3.81 69.63 -34.50
CA ARG A 6 -3.45 68.22 -34.20
C ARG A 6 -4.47 67.57 -33.29
N ASP A 7 -4.78 66.35 -33.69
CA ASP A 7 -5.65 65.38 -33.06
C ASP A 7 -5.06 64.92 -31.72
N GLN A 8 -5.91 64.84 -30.70
CA GLN A 8 -5.73 63.99 -29.52
C GLN A 8 -6.78 62.87 -29.69
N PRO A 9 -6.38 61.61 -29.88
CA PRO A 9 -6.38 60.67 -28.75
C PRO A 9 -5.39 59.48 -28.89
N SER A 10 -5.31 58.64 -27.85
CA SER A 10 -4.66 57.32 -27.81
C SER A 10 -3.13 57.32 -27.66
N ALA A 11 -2.48 56.59 -26.76
CA ALA A 11 -2.95 55.59 -25.83
C ALA A 11 -1.92 55.41 -24.71
N ARG A 12 -2.43 55.37 -23.48
CA ARG A 12 -2.17 54.33 -22.47
C ARG A 12 -0.71 53.90 -22.29
N VAL A 13 -0.08 54.52 -21.30
CA VAL A 13 1.08 53.98 -20.57
C VAL A 13 0.82 52.51 -20.24
N LYS A 14 1.63 51.59 -20.80
CA LYS A 14 1.56 50.15 -20.50
C LYS A 14 2.01 49.94 -19.04
N PRO A 15 1.15 49.46 -18.12
CA PRO A 15 1.64 49.02 -16.83
C PRO A 15 2.35 47.67 -17.00
N LYS A 16 3.49 47.52 -16.31
CA LYS A 16 4.28 46.29 -16.13
C LYS A 16 3.39 45.04 -16.06
N PRO A 17 3.76 43.91 -16.68
CA PRO A 17 3.10 42.65 -16.38
C PRO A 17 3.39 42.30 -14.92
N LYS A 18 2.48 42.70 -14.04
CA LYS A 18 2.35 42.09 -12.72
C LYS A 18 1.94 40.65 -13.04
N ARG A 19 2.94 39.77 -13.07
CA ARG A 19 2.79 38.33 -12.92
C ARG A 19 1.71 38.16 -11.87
N SER A 20 0.51 37.80 -12.29
CA SER A 20 -0.57 37.53 -11.35
C SER A 20 -0.07 36.33 -10.60
N GLN A 21 0.50 36.59 -9.43
CA GLN A 21 0.62 35.64 -8.36
C GLN A 21 -0.77 35.04 -8.29
N VAL A 22 -0.89 33.80 -8.78
CA VAL A 22 -2.04 32.95 -8.51
C VAL A 22 -2.17 33.04 -7.01
N ARG A 23 -3.22 33.77 -6.62
CA ARG A 23 -3.54 34.07 -5.24
C ARG A 23 -3.73 32.72 -4.61
N SER A 24 -2.69 32.26 -3.91
CA SER A 24 -2.74 31.13 -3.02
C SER A 24 -3.68 31.53 -1.89
N THR A 25 -4.98 31.43 -2.16
CA THR A 25 -6.06 31.67 -1.21
C THR A 25 -6.92 30.42 -1.17
N SER A 26 -6.33 29.32 -0.74
CA SER A 26 -7.10 28.16 -0.26
C SER A 26 -6.20 27.27 0.60
N SER A 27 -5.54 27.89 1.59
CA SER A 27 -4.67 27.21 2.57
C SER A 27 -5.44 26.31 3.55
N LYS A 28 -6.75 26.11 3.37
CA LYS A 28 -7.59 25.28 4.24
C LYS A 28 -7.84 23.87 3.69
N TRP A 29 -7.62 23.63 2.39
CA TRP A 29 -7.87 22.31 1.80
C TRP A 29 -6.63 21.41 1.71
N TRP A 30 -5.44 22.02 1.70
CA TRP A 30 -4.15 21.32 1.78
C TRP A 30 -4.02 20.26 2.88
N PRO A 31 -4.51 20.47 4.12
CA PRO A 31 -4.41 19.41 5.15
C PRO A 31 -5.20 18.15 4.77
N TYR A 32 -6.33 18.27 4.06
CA TYR A 32 -7.11 17.11 3.62
C TYR A 32 -6.45 16.36 2.47
N ALA A 33 -5.72 17.06 1.59
CA ALA A 33 -4.94 16.40 0.53
C ALA A 33 -3.77 15.58 1.10
N ILE A 34 -3.11 16.08 2.15
CA ILE A 34 -2.06 15.34 2.87
C ILE A 34 -2.68 14.16 3.63
N ALA A 35 -3.79 14.38 4.35
CA ALA A 35 -4.49 13.31 5.07
C ALA A 35 -4.97 12.20 4.12
N GLY A 36 -5.54 12.56 2.96
CA GLY A 36 -5.93 11.60 1.94
C GLY A 36 -4.74 10.82 1.37
N GLY A 37 -3.62 11.50 1.08
CA GLY A 37 -2.39 10.86 0.62
C GLY A 37 -1.81 9.88 1.64
N VAL A 38 -1.81 10.24 2.92
CA VAL A 38 -1.36 9.36 4.02
C VAL A 38 -2.26 8.14 4.16
N VAL A 39 -3.59 8.31 4.09
CA VAL A 39 -4.53 7.18 4.15
C VAL A 39 -4.32 6.22 2.96
N VAL A 40 -4.11 6.73 1.76
CA VAL A 40 -3.83 5.91 0.57
C VAL A 40 -2.48 5.18 0.71
N LEU A 41 -1.45 5.84 1.24
CA LEU A 41 -0.15 5.20 1.49
C LEU A 41 -0.22 4.13 2.57
N VAL A 42 -0.96 4.36 3.66
CA VAL A 42 -1.16 3.36 4.72
C VAL A 42 -1.97 2.18 4.17
N ALA A 43 -3.03 2.42 3.42
CA ALA A 43 -3.81 1.36 2.78
C ALA A 43 -2.97 0.57 1.77
N ALA A 44 -2.14 1.24 0.96
CA ALA A 44 -1.22 0.60 0.03
C ALA A 44 -0.12 -0.19 0.75
N PHE A 45 0.41 0.32 1.86
CA PHE A 45 1.39 -0.39 2.68
C PHE A 45 0.78 -1.63 3.35
N VAL A 46 -0.45 -1.50 3.89
CA VAL A 46 -1.21 -2.63 4.43
C VAL A 46 -1.52 -3.64 3.32
N ALA A 47 -1.91 -3.19 2.13
CA ALA A 47 -2.14 -4.07 1.00
C ALA A 47 -0.84 -4.78 0.58
N VAL A 48 0.27 -4.07 0.37
CA VAL A 48 1.57 -4.66 -0.02
C VAL A 48 2.10 -5.63 1.03
N THR A 49 1.96 -5.29 2.32
CA THR A 49 2.37 -6.19 3.39
C THR A 49 1.44 -7.40 3.43
N GLN A 50 0.12 -7.24 3.53
CA GLN A 50 -0.81 -8.37 3.67
C GLN A 50 -0.95 -9.23 2.42
N LEU A 51 -0.79 -8.69 1.21
CA LEU A 51 -0.79 -9.47 -0.03
C LEU A 51 0.45 -10.37 -0.13
N GLY A 52 1.54 -10.05 0.60
CA GLY A 52 2.66 -10.95 0.86
C GLY A 52 2.46 -11.94 2.03
N HIS A 53 1.43 -11.72 2.86
CA HIS A 53 1.01 -12.63 3.94
C HIS A 53 -0.20 -13.51 3.54
N SER A 54 -0.62 -13.49 2.28
CA SER A 54 -1.55 -14.47 1.70
C SER A 54 -0.89 -15.83 1.48
N GLY A 55 -0.13 -16.29 2.48
CA GLY A 55 0.15 -17.69 2.71
C GLY A 55 -0.84 -18.15 3.78
N SER A 56 -1.94 -18.77 3.35
CA SER A 56 -2.77 -19.59 4.23
C SER A 56 -1.90 -20.70 4.82
N GLY A 57 -1.44 -20.53 6.06
CA GLY A 57 -0.54 -21.49 6.70
C GLY A 57 -0.57 -21.36 8.21
N GLY A 58 -1.62 -21.91 8.82
CA GLY A 58 -1.61 -22.32 10.22
C GLY A 58 -1.90 -21.20 11.23
N ALA A 59 -2.78 -21.50 12.18
CA ALA A 59 -3.05 -20.69 13.34
C ALA A 59 -1.75 -20.29 14.06
N ALA A 60 -1.31 -19.05 13.88
CA ALA A 60 -0.23 -18.47 14.67
C ALA A 60 -0.73 -18.30 16.11
N GLY A 61 -0.48 -19.30 16.95
CA GLY A 61 -0.51 -19.16 18.41
C GLY A 61 -1.41 -20.12 19.19
N ALA A 62 -2.20 -20.99 18.54
CA ALA A 62 -3.01 -21.97 19.25
C ALA A 62 -2.78 -23.36 18.69
N GLY A 63 -2.31 -24.28 19.53
CA GLY A 63 -2.13 -25.68 19.17
C GLY A 63 -3.43 -26.30 18.63
N LEU A 64 -3.30 -27.38 17.85
CA LEU A 64 -4.45 -28.11 17.30
C LEU A 64 -5.34 -28.62 18.45
N ALA A 65 -6.63 -28.30 18.39
CA ALA A 65 -7.61 -28.81 19.34
C ALA A 65 -7.74 -30.34 19.23
N VAL A 66 -7.98 -31.00 20.36
CA VAL A 66 -8.17 -32.46 20.38
C VAL A 66 -9.38 -32.84 19.51
N GLY A 67 -9.20 -33.82 18.63
CA GLY A 67 -10.23 -34.26 17.69
C GLY A 67 -10.34 -33.41 16.43
N SER A 68 -9.63 -32.28 16.33
CA SER A 68 -9.52 -31.53 15.09
C SER A 68 -8.82 -32.38 14.01
N PRO A 69 -9.25 -32.27 12.74
CA PRO A 69 -8.45 -32.78 11.63
C PRO A 69 -7.03 -32.24 11.70
N VAL A 70 -6.05 -33.12 11.46
CA VAL A 70 -4.65 -32.73 11.31
C VAL A 70 -4.46 -32.01 9.97
N PRO A 71 -3.65 -30.94 9.91
CA PRO A 71 -3.25 -30.32 8.65
C PRO A 71 -2.60 -31.36 7.72
N THR A 72 -2.82 -31.20 6.42
CA THR A 72 -2.22 -32.07 5.39
C THR A 72 -0.88 -31.53 4.89
N ASP A 73 -0.14 -30.86 5.77
CA ASP A 73 1.09 -30.16 5.41
C ASP A 73 2.14 -31.16 4.89
N SER A 74 2.87 -30.72 3.87
CA SER A 74 3.94 -31.46 3.24
C SER A 74 5.28 -30.84 3.63
N VAL A 75 6.21 -31.67 4.08
CA VAL A 75 7.53 -31.24 4.54
C VAL A 75 8.63 -31.90 3.71
N PRO A 76 9.75 -31.20 3.46
CA PRO A 76 10.92 -31.84 2.89
C PRO A 76 11.50 -32.82 3.91
N SER A 77 11.76 -34.03 3.44
CA SER A 77 12.49 -35.06 4.17
C SER A 77 14.00 -34.86 3.98
N SER A 78 14.78 -35.49 4.86
CA SER A 78 16.24 -35.45 4.84
C SER A 78 16.86 -36.04 3.57
N ASP A 79 16.12 -36.89 2.85
CA ASP A 79 16.50 -37.46 1.55
C ASP A 79 16.08 -36.57 0.36
N GLY A 80 15.56 -35.37 0.61
CA GLY A 80 15.12 -34.41 -0.39
C GLY A 80 13.75 -34.74 -1.02
N ARG A 81 13.09 -35.80 -0.57
CA ARG A 81 11.71 -36.11 -0.99
C ARG A 81 10.72 -35.27 -0.19
N THR A 82 9.57 -34.98 -0.79
CA THR A 82 8.46 -34.37 -0.05
C THR A 82 7.63 -35.47 0.60
N VAL A 83 7.34 -35.30 1.90
CA VAL A 83 6.54 -36.25 2.69
C VAL A 83 5.31 -35.51 3.23
N SER A 84 4.12 -36.12 3.10
CA SER A 84 2.88 -35.58 3.64
C SER A 84 2.35 -36.44 4.78
N LEU A 85 1.66 -35.82 5.74
CA LEU A 85 0.90 -36.55 6.76
C LEU A 85 -0.22 -37.42 6.16
N ASN A 86 -0.67 -37.12 4.94
CA ASN A 86 -1.69 -37.92 4.26
C ASN A 86 -1.16 -39.31 3.84
N ASP A 87 0.15 -39.46 3.65
CA ASP A 87 0.76 -40.74 3.26
C ASP A 87 0.68 -41.79 4.38
N PHE A 88 0.40 -41.35 5.61
CA PHE A 88 0.33 -42.19 6.81
C PHE A 88 -1.10 -42.40 7.33
N ARG A 89 -2.13 -42.18 6.49
CA ARG A 89 -3.53 -42.44 6.84
C ARG A 89 -3.73 -43.88 7.31
N GLY A 90 -4.57 -44.05 8.33
CA GLY A 90 -4.84 -45.37 8.94
C GLY A 90 -3.82 -45.80 9.99
N SER A 91 -2.74 -45.03 10.18
CA SER A 91 -1.74 -45.28 11.23
C SER A 91 -1.87 -44.30 12.41
N LYS A 92 -1.44 -44.72 13.60
CA LYS A 92 -1.27 -43.81 14.75
C LYS A 92 0.12 -43.21 14.72
N LEU A 93 0.22 -41.89 14.80
CA LEU A 93 1.47 -41.16 14.63
C LEU A 93 1.68 -40.18 15.79
N VAL A 94 2.96 -39.91 16.09
CA VAL A 94 3.39 -38.83 16.97
C VAL A 94 4.31 -37.93 16.16
N VAL A 95 4.00 -36.64 16.11
CA VAL A 95 4.78 -35.63 15.38
C VAL A 95 5.56 -34.80 16.39
N TYR A 96 6.88 -34.74 16.23
CA TYR A 96 7.77 -33.93 17.06
C TYR A 96 8.14 -32.64 16.34
N PHE A 97 7.96 -31.51 17.01
CA PHE A 97 8.38 -30.19 16.54
C PHE A 97 9.65 -29.77 17.28
N TYR A 98 10.65 -29.31 16.55
CA TYR A 98 11.93 -28.85 17.10
C TYR A 98 12.15 -27.39 16.74
N GLU A 99 12.54 -26.58 17.73
CA GLU A 99 13.01 -25.20 17.52
C GLU A 99 14.44 -25.25 16.96
N GLY A 100 14.69 -24.59 15.82
CA GLY A 100 16.04 -24.44 15.25
C GLY A 100 16.30 -25.12 13.89
N GLY A 101 15.27 -25.58 13.18
CA GLY A 101 15.38 -26.04 11.79
C GLY A 101 15.26 -24.89 10.80
N GLY A 102 16.33 -24.11 10.63
CA GLY A 102 16.46 -23.05 9.63
C GLY A 102 17.89 -22.94 9.13
#